data_AF-A0A846PBR1-F1
#
_entry.id   AF-A0A846PBR1-F1
#
_cell.length_a   1.000
_cell.length_b   1.000
_cell.length_c   1.000
_cell.angle_alpha   90.00
_cell.angle_beta   90.00
_cell.angle_gamma   90.00
#
_symmetry.space_group_name_H-M   'P 1'
#
loop_
_entity.id
_entity.type
_entity.pdbx_description
1 polymer ?
#
loop_
_entity_poly.entity_id
_entity_poly.type
_entity_poly.pdbx_seq_one_letter_code
_entity_poly.pdbx_strand_id
1 'polypeptide(L)'
;MIKLVTGSGEDLPGVPALTFRFPGSGLINYLALPIGREAAPFLEMLARTIPSGADISEDLKSRLRELKRPVDILVFIASACPNCPHAVRAANMLALISKKIKTTIIDAEVFSEVAERFKIRSVPMTLLDGEFLFYQVVPAENLALKILSRDTDGYMEEAFLSQITTGNIELAVKRLLDHPKAEASFLSVWEKSTLSIRMGLLLVAEQALDQNPDILDSIVHRLIALLSTEDISFRGDTADLLGQIGHPEAKESLEALLQSDNPDIVEIVEEALKSLKTEKS
;
A
#
# COMPACT_ATOMS: atom_id res chain seq x y z
N MET A 1 -29.69 -2.90 11.81
CA MET A 1 -30.40 -2.50 10.58
C MET A 1 -29.68 -3.13 9.41
N ILE A 2 -30.42 -3.79 8.51
CA ILE A 2 -29.90 -4.35 7.25
C ILE A 2 -30.54 -3.52 6.14
N LYS A 3 -29.73 -3.02 5.20
CA LYS A 3 -30.20 -2.20 4.09
C LYS A 3 -29.59 -2.73 2.80
N LEU A 4 -30.42 -2.90 1.77
CA LEU A 4 -29.96 -3.07 0.40
C LEU A 4 -29.76 -1.68 -0.20
N VAL A 5 -28.55 -1.41 -0.69
CA VAL A 5 -28.17 -0.15 -1.33
C VAL A 5 -28.05 -0.40 -2.83
N THR A 6 -28.82 0.33 -3.63
CA THR A 6 -28.91 0.14 -5.09
C THR A 6 -28.63 1.41 -5.90
N GLY A 7 -28.41 2.55 -5.26
CA GLY A 7 -28.17 3.85 -5.91
C GLY A 7 -26.85 4.48 -5.47
N SER A 8 -26.28 5.32 -6.35
CA SER A 8 -25.07 6.11 -6.07
C SER A 8 -25.38 7.24 -5.08
N GLY A 9 -24.85 7.15 -3.86
CA GLY A 9 -25.11 8.13 -2.80
C GLY A 9 -24.56 7.75 -1.41
N GLU A 10 -24.11 6.51 -1.22
CA GLU A 10 -23.32 6.10 -0.04
C GLU A 10 -21.84 5.96 -0.41
N ASP A 11 -20.95 6.13 0.58
CA ASP A 11 -19.49 6.00 0.48
C ASP A 11 -19.06 4.52 0.31
N LEU A 12 -19.47 3.95 -0.83
CA LEU A 12 -19.25 2.58 -1.26
C LEU A 12 -18.54 2.56 -2.61
N PRO A 13 -17.62 1.61 -2.82
CA PRO A 13 -16.88 1.54 -4.07
C PRO A 13 -17.71 1.07 -5.26
N GLY A 14 -18.90 0.50 -5.03
CA GLY A 14 -19.84 0.00 -6.03
C GLY A 14 -21.20 -0.37 -5.42
N VAL A 15 -22.19 -0.64 -6.28
CA VAL A 15 -23.55 -1.09 -5.93
C VAL A 15 -23.99 -2.19 -6.91
N PRO A 16 -24.88 -3.12 -6.51
CA PRO A 16 -25.61 -3.19 -5.25
C PRO A 16 -24.76 -3.66 -4.07
N ALA A 17 -25.14 -3.26 -2.86
CA ALA A 17 -24.48 -3.69 -1.63
C ALA A 17 -25.49 -4.02 -0.53
N LEU A 18 -25.18 -5.03 0.29
CA LEU A 18 -25.84 -5.26 1.58
C LEU A 18 -25.05 -4.56 2.68
N THR A 19 -25.67 -3.59 3.34
CA THR A 19 -25.08 -2.83 4.44
C THR A 19 -25.69 -3.24 5.77
N PHE A 20 -24.84 -3.58 6.71
CA PHE A 20 -25.17 -4.01 8.06
C PHE A 20 -24.71 -2.96 9.07
N ARG A 21 -25.63 -2.58 9.96
CA ARG A 21 -25.37 -1.67 11.08
C ARG A 21 -25.84 -2.31 12.38
N PHE A 22 -24.90 -2.60 13.27
CA PHE A 22 -25.16 -3.11 14.61
C PHE A 22 -24.88 -2.04 15.67
N PRO A 23 -25.64 -2.01 16.79
CA PRO A 23 -25.32 -1.13 17.90
C PRO A 23 -23.92 -1.40 18.46
N GLY A 24 -23.11 -0.34 18.55
CA GLY A 24 -21.74 -0.39 19.07
C GLY A 24 -20.66 -0.83 18.07
N SER A 25 -21.04 -1.20 16.85
CA SER A 25 -20.13 -1.69 15.81
C SER A 25 -20.03 -0.71 14.64
N GLY A 26 -18.99 -0.87 13.82
CA GLY A 26 -18.81 -0.14 12.59
C GLY A 26 -19.71 -0.66 11.46
N LEU A 27 -19.62 -0.01 10.30
CA LEU A 27 -20.38 -0.41 9.12
C LEU A 27 -19.73 -1.62 8.46
N ILE A 28 -20.55 -2.62 8.12
CA ILE A 28 -20.11 -3.80 7.38
C ILE A 28 -20.90 -3.83 6.08
N ASN A 29 -20.19 -3.86 4.95
CA ASN A 29 -20.78 -3.81 3.62
C ASN A 29 -20.39 -5.06 2.83
N TYR A 30 -21.33 -5.60 2.06
CA TYR A 30 -21.12 -6.73 1.17
C TYR A 30 -21.50 -6.34 -0.25
N LEU A 31 -20.49 -6.14 -1.08
CA LEU A 31 -20.53 -6.12 -2.54
C LEU A 31 -20.12 -7.51 -3.03
N ALA A 32 -20.79 -8.52 -2.50
CA ALA A 32 -20.50 -9.93 -2.76
C ALA A 32 -21.73 -10.76 -2.39
N LEU A 33 -21.87 -11.93 -3.02
CA LEU A 33 -22.84 -12.93 -2.60
C LEU A 33 -22.20 -13.83 -1.54
N PRO A 34 -22.70 -13.86 -0.30
CA PRO A 34 -22.10 -14.64 0.79
C PRO A 34 -22.51 -16.12 0.69
N ILE A 35 -22.07 -16.80 -0.36
CA ILE A 35 -22.37 -18.20 -0.65
C ILE A 35 -21.11 -19.07 -0.58
N GLY A 36 -21.28 -20.39 -0.58
CA GLY A 36 -20.17 -21.34 -0.55
C GLY A 36 -19.31 -21.16 0.69
N ARG A 37 -18.00 -20.94 0.50
CA ARG A 37 -17.04 -20.78 1.62
C ARG A 37 -17.22 -19.47 2.39
N GLU A 38 -17.82 -18.45 1.78
CA GLU A 38 -18.08 -17.15 2.40
C GLU A 38 -19.35 -17.15 3.26
N ALA A 39 -20.18 -18.19 3.19
CA ALA A 39 -21.39 -18.30 4.00
C ALA A 39 -21.07 -18.34 5.50
N ALA A 40 -20.01 -19.05 5.90
CA ALA A 40 -19.62 -19.17 7.31
C ALA A 40 -19.22 -17.81 7.95
N PRO A 41 -18.21 -17.07 7.43
CA PRO A 41 -17.84 -15.77 8.01
C PRO A 41 -18.97 -14.73 7.93
N PHE A 42 -19.86 -14.84 6.93
CA PHE A 42 -21.06 -14.00 6.85
C PHE A 42 -22.07 -14.31 7.97
N LEU A 43 -22.38 -15.59 8.21
CA LEU A 43 -23.30 -15.99 9.29
C LEU A 43 -22.73 -15.66 10.68
N GLU A 44 -21.42 -15.83 10.87
CA GLU A 44 -20.72 -15.41 12.10
C GLU A 44 -20.87 -13.90 12.34
N MET A 45 -20.68 -13.08 11.30
CA MET A 45 -20.89 -11.64 11.36
C MET A 45 -22.33 -11.28 11.72
N LEU A 46 -23.33 -11.95 11.11
CA LEU A 46 -24.75 -11.74 11.42
C LEU A 46 -25.11 -12.12 12.86
N ALA A 47 -24.58 -13.25 13.33
CA ALA A 47 -24.76 -13.73 14.70
C ALA A 47 -23.94 -12.92 15.71
N ARG A 48 -23.01 -12.08 15.23
CA ARG A 48 -22.02 -11.33 16.03
C ARG A 48 -21.19 -12.26 16.91
N THR A 49 -20.89 -13.45 16.40
CA THR A 49 -20.09 -14.45 17.10
C THR A 49 -18.65 -14.42 16.62
N ILE A 50 -17.72 -14.55 17.55
CA ILE A 50 -16.30 -14.71 17.26
C ILE A 50 -15.96 -16.19 17.45
N PRO A 51 -15.40 -16.88 16.44
CA PRO A 51 -14.98 -18.27 16.61
C PRO A 51 -13.93 -18.42 17.71
N SER A 52 -14.01 -19.51 18.47
CA SER A 52 -13.00 -19.86 19.48
C SER A 52 -11.61 -19.96 18.83
N GLY A 53 -10.62 -19.28 19.41
CA GLY A 53 -9.23 -19.26 18.90
C GLY A 53 -8.92 -18.16 17.89
N ALA A 54 -9.90 -17.37 17.46
CA ALA A 54 -9.67 -16.16 16.66
C ALA A 54 -9.66 -14.87 17.51
N ASP A 55 -9.64 -15.01 18.84
CA ASP A 55 -9.92 -13.90 19.76
C ASP A 55 -8.78 -12.88 19.78
N ILE A 56 -9.18 -11.61 19.84
CA ILE A 56 -8.27 -10.48 19.97
C ILE A 56 -8.14 -10.18 21.47
N SER A 57 -6.95 -9.88 21.95
CA SER A 57 -6.75 -9.53 23.37
C SER A 57 -7.65 -8.35 23.80
N GLU A 58 -8.11 -8.36 25.05
CA GLU A 58 -8.96 -7.28 25.57
C GLU A 58 -8.25 -5.91 25.56
N ASP A 59 -6.91 -5.89 25.70
CA ASP A 59 -6.10 -4.68 25.51
C ASP A 59 -6.29 -4.08 24.12
N LEU A 60 -6.09 -4.89 23.07
CA LEU A 60 -6.27 -4.44 21.69
C LEU A 60 -7.71 -4.02 21.41
N LYS A 61 -8.70 -4.77 21.91
CA LYS A 61 -10.12 -4.38 21.79
C LYS A 61 -10.38 -3.01 22.42
N SER A 62 -9.83 -2.74 23.62
CA SER A 62 -9.97 -1.44 24.28
C SER A 62 -9.39 -0.32 23.42
N ARG A 63 -8.15 -0.50 22.93
CA ARG A 63 -7.47 0.47 22.09
C ARG A 63 -8.20 0.72 20.76
N LEU A 64 -8.76 -0.32 20.14
CA LEU A 64 -9.56 -0.19 18.90
C LEU A 64 -10.85 0.61 19.12
N ARG A 65 -11.48 0.52 20.30
CA ARG A 65 -12.67 1.33 20.63
C ARG A 65 -12.33 2.81 20.80
N GLU A 66 -11.09 3.10 21.20
CA GLU A 66 -10.55 4.45 21.45
C GLU A 66 -9.89 5.11 20.23
N LEU A 67 -9.90 4.45 19.07
CA LEU A 67 -9.38 5.01 17.81
C LEU A 67 -9.81 6.46 17.64
N LYS A 68 -8.93 7.35 17.17
CA LYS A 68 -9.26 8.78 17.01
C LYS A 68 -9.90 9.06 15.65
N ARG A 69 -9.40 8.44 14.60
CA ARG A 69 -9.88 8.55 13.21
C ARG A 69 -10.60 7.27 12.73
N PRO A 70 -11.50 7.37 11.74
CA PRO A 70 -12.10 6.19 11.13
C PRO A 70 -11.04 5.33 10.42
N VAL A 71 -11.36 4.04 10.25
CA VAL A 71 -10.58 3.06 9.50
C VAL A 71 -11.50 2.51 8.41
N ASP A 72 -10.99 2.42 7.18
CA ASP A 72 -11.67 1.67 6.11
C ASP A 72 -10.89 0.41 5.74
N ILE A 73 -11.56 -0.73 5.69
CA ILE A 73 -10.99 -2.02 5.31
C ILE A 73 -11.77 -2.54 4.12
N LEU A 74 -11.13 -2.62 2.94
CA LEU A 74 -11.69 -3.34 1.80
C LEU A 74 -11.09 -4.73 1.73
N VAL A 75 -11.92 -5.76 1.56
CA VAL A 75 -11.47 -7.14 1.37
C VAL A 75 -11.98 -7.63 0.03
N PHE A 76 -11.06 -7.86 -0.91
CA PHE A 76 -11.37 -8.44 -2.21
C PHE A 76 -11.31 -9.96 -2.13
N ILE A 77 -12.35 -10.62 -2.64
CA ILE A 77 -12.53 -12.06 -2.63
C ILE A 77 -12.90 -12.58 -4.03
N ALA A 78 -12.92 -13.90 -4.19
CA ALA A 78 -13.48 -14.57 -5.36
C ALA A 78 -14.17 -15.88 -4.94
N SER A 79 -15.12 -16.36 -5.74
CA SER A 79 -16.02 -17.46 -5.36
C SER A 79 -15.31 -18.77 -4.96
N ALA A 80 -14.19 -19.10 -5.62
CA ALA A 80 -13.46 -20.36 -5.39
C ALA A 80 -12.27 -20.23 -4.42
N CYS A 81 -12.05 -19.06 -3.84
CA CYS A 81 -10.88 -18.77 -3.02
C CYS A 81 -10.91 -19.49 -1.65
N PRO A 82 -9.97 -20.40 -1.35
CA PRO A 82 -9.99 -21.15 -0.09
C PRO A 82 -9.64 -20.28 1.12
N ASN A 83 -8.84 -19.23 0.92
CA ASN A 83 -8.27 -18.40 1.98
C ASN A 83 -9.10 -17.14 2.28
N CYS A 84 -9.96 -16.71 1.36
CA CYS A 84 -10.78 -15.51 1.48
C CYS A 84 -11.69 -15.48 2.71
N PRO A 85 -12.31 -16.59 3.14
CA PRO A 85 -13.15 -16.58 4.34
C PRO A 85 -12.40 -16.14 5.60
N HIS A 86 -11.10 -16.42 5.68
CA HIS A 86 -10.28 -16.02 6.83
C HIS A 86 -10.02 -14.51 6.85
N ALA A 87 -9.78 -13.90 5.69
CA ALA A 87 -9.62 -12.45 5.57
C ALA A 87 -10.93 -11.71 5.87
N VAL A 88 -12.04 -12.19 5.33
CA VAL A 88 -13.38 -11.64 5.59
C VAL A 88 -13.72 -11.71 7.08
N ARG A 89 -13.46 -12.87 7.72
CA ARG A 89 -13.65 -13.04 9.16
C ARG A 89 -12.83 -12.02 9.95
N ALA A 90 -11.54 -11.90 9.66
CA ALA A 90 -10.66 -10.98 10.37
C ALA A 90 -11.15 -9.52 10.28
N ALA A 91 -11.51 -9.06 9.08
CA ALA A 91 -11.99 -7.69 8.88
C ALA A 91 -13.36 -7.44 9.54
N ASN A 92 -14.29 -8.41 9.47
CA ASN A 92 -15.59 -8.29 10.12
C ASN A 92 -15.49 -8.24 11.64
N MET A 93 -14.61 -9.05 12.24
CA MET A 93 -14.38 -9.03 13.69
C MET A 93 -13.97 -7.65 14.19
N LEU A 94 -13.09 -6.95 13.46
CA LEU A 94 -12.64 -5.61 13.82
C LEU A 94 -13.76 -4.58 13.73
N ALA A 95 -14.57 -4.63 12.66
CA ALA A 95 -15.77 -3.79 12.53
C ALA A 95 -16.79 -4.06 13.64
N LEU A 96 -16.95 -5.31 14.09
CA LEU A 96 -17.82 -5.65 15.21
C LEU A 96 -17.34 -5.05 16.54
N ILE A 97 -16.02 -4.92 16.73
CA ILE A 97 -15.38 -4.39 17.95
C ILE A 97 -15.48 -2.86 18.05
N SER A 98 -15.33 -2.13 16.93
CA SER A 98 -15.24 -0.66 16.96
C SER A 98 -16.14 0.01 15.94
N LYS A 99 -16.91 1.00 16.41
CA LYS A 99 -17.74 1.88 15.57
C LYS A 99 -16.97 2.70 14.53
N LYS A 100 -15.64 2.79 14.67
CA LYS A 100 -14.77 3.55 13.76
C LYS A 100 -14.22 2.71 12.62
N ILE A 101 -14.42 1.39 12.62
CA ILE A 101 -13.89 0.49 11.61
C ILE A 101 -15.02 0.14 10.64
N LYS A 102 -14.93 0.65 9.41
CA LYS A 102 -15.77 0.25 8.28
C LYS A 102 -15.08 -0.91 7.57
N THR A 103 -15.84 -1.95 7.26
CA THR A 103 -15.36 -3.10 6.49
C THR A 103 -16.25 -3.31 5.28
N THR A 104 -15.66 -3.51 4.10
CA THR A 104 -16.37 -3.69 2.84
C THR A 104 -15.81 -4.91 2.11
N ILE A 105 -16.62 -5.95 1.94
CA ILE A 105 -16.27 -7.19 1.25
C ILE A 105 -16.68 -7.05 -0.20
N ILE A 106 -15.79 -7.33 -1.12
CA ILE A 106 -15.96 -7.08 -2.56
C ILE A 106 -15.61 -8.36 -3.31
N ASP A 107 -16.56 -8.91 -4.04
CA ASP A 107 -16.28 -9.98 -5.00
C ASP A 107 -15.64 -9.37 -6.24
N ALA A 108 -14.36 -9.67 -6.46
CA ALA A 108 -13.56 -9.09 -7.54
C ALA A 108 -14.00 -9.59 -8.93
N GLU A 109 -14.67 -10.74 -9.02
CA GLU A 109 -15.20 -11.28 -10.28
C GLU A 109 -16.51 -10.58 -10.65
N VAL A 110 -17.35 -10.28 -9.66
CA VAL A 110 -18.63 -9.58 -9.87
C VAL A 110 -18.44 -8.07 -10.04
N PHE A 111 -17.53 -7.48 -9.27
CA PHE A 111 -17.22 -6.05 -9.30
C PHE A 111 -15.85 -5.80 -9.95
N SER A 112 -15.67 -6.30 -11.18
CA SER A 112 -14.40 -6.22 -11.90
C SER A 112 -13.90 -4.79 -12.08
N GLU A 113 -14.78 -3.83 -12.39
CA GLU A 113 -14.42 -2.41 -12.52
C GLU A 113 -13.84 -1.84 -11.21
N VAL A 114 -14.39 -2.28 -10.07
CA VAL A 114 -13.87 -1.88 -8.75
C VAL A 114 -12.50 -2.51 -8.52
N ALA A 115 -12.36 -3.81 -8.80
CA ALA A 115 -11.10 -4.52 -8.67
C ALA A 115 -9.99 -3.93 -9.57
N GLU A 116 -10.33 -3.56 -10.82
CA GLU A 116 -9.43 -2.92 -11.77
C GLU A 116 -8.99 -1.52 -11.29
N ARG A 117 -9.92 -0.71 -10.77
CA ARG A 117 -9.60 0.61 -10.19
C ARG A 117 -8.58 0.51 -9.06
N PHE A 118 -8.64 -0.55 -8.26
CA PHE A 118 -7.70 -0.82 -7.18
C PHE A 118 -6.53 -1.74 -7.60
N LYS A 119 -6.37 -2.02 -8.90
CA LYS A 119 -5.33 -2.89 -9.49
C LYS A 119 -5.17 -4.23 -8.78
N ILE A 120 -6.29 -4.83 -8.38
CA ILE A 120 -6.31 -6.09 -7.66
C ILE A 120 -5.95 -7.22 -8.62
N ARG A 121 -4.79 -7.86 -8.39
CA ARG A 121 -4.28 -8.95 -9.24
C ARG A 121 -4.55 -10.34 -8.69
N SER A 122 -4.80 -10.45 -7.39
CA SER A 122 -5.07 -11.73 -6.72
C SER A 122 -5.90 -11.51 -5.46
N VAL A 123 -6.48 -12.61 -4.97
CA VAL A 123 -7.33 -12.63 -3.78
C VAL A 123 -6.91 -13.75 -2.82
N PRO A 124 -7.15 -13.62 -1.50
CA PRO A 124 -7.71 -12.43 -0.85
C PRO A 124 -6.75 -11.25 -0.89
N MET A 125 -7.27 -10.05 -1.09
CA MET A 125 -6.52 -8.81 -0.91
C MET A 125 -7.23 -7.96 0.14
N THR A 126 -6.52 -7.57 1.19
CA THR A 126 -7.01 -6.59 2.16
C THR A 126 -6.35 -5.24 1.90
N LEU A 127 -7.15 -4.21 1.67
CA LEU A 127 -6.72 -2.81 1.53
C LEU A 127 -7.17 -2.04 2.76
N LEU A 128 -6.21 -1.51 3.52
CA LEU A 128 -6.44 -0.70 4.70
C LEU A 128 -6.26 0.78 4.34
N ASP A 129 -7.31 1.57 4.58
CA ASP A 129 -7.39 3.02 4.37
C ASP A 129 -6.99 3.49 2.96
N GLY A 130 -7.19 2.63 1.96
CA GLY A 130 -6.77 2.93 0.59
C GLY A 130 -5.25 2.95 0.39
N GLU A 131 -4.49 2.52 1.39
CA GLU A 131 -3.08 2.88 1.55
C GLU A 131 -2.18 1.66 1.72
N PHE A 132 -2.61 0.66 2.50
CA PHE A 132 -1.81 -0.52 2.84
C PHE A 132 -2.43 -1.79 2.26
N LEU A 133 -1.66 -2.56 1.50
CA LEU A 133 -2.11 -3.78 0.83
C LEU A 133 -1.55 -5.04 1.47
N PHE A 134 -2.40 -6.05 1.59
CA PHE A 134 -2.04 -7.39 2.07
C PHE A 134 -2.52 -8.46 1.10
N TYR A 135 -1.59 -9.11 0.38
CA TYR A 135 -1.87 -10.27 -0.49
C TYR A 135 -2.16 -11.56 0.28
N GLN A 136 -1.83 -11.59 1.57
CA GLN A 136 -1.95 -12.77 2.41
C GLN A 136 -3.08 -12.56 3.41
N VAL A 137 -3.60 -13.66 3.92
CA VAL A 137 -4.51 -13.62 5.06
C VAL A 137 -3.76 -13.04 6.26
N VAL A 138 -4.22 -11.90 6.74
CA VAL A 138 -3.72 -11.28 7.96
C VAL A 138 -4.65 -11.67 9.11
N PRO A 139 -4.16 -12.32 10.18
CA PRO A 139 -4.96 -12.57 11.37
C PRO A 139 -5.53 -11.27 11.94
N ALA A 140 -6.70 -11.35 12.56
CA ALA A 140 -7.41 -10.18 13.09
C ALA A 140 -6.57 -9.37 14.09
N GLU A 141 -5.77 -10.05 14.92
CA GLU A 141 -4.84 -9.42 15.86
C GLU A 141 -3.73 -8.63 15.16
N ASN A 142 -3.11 -9.19 14.12
CA ASN A 142 -2.07 -8.50 13.37
C ASN A 142 -2.64 -7.30 12.60
N LEU A 143 -3.85 -7.44 12.06
CA LEU A 143 -4.55 -6.34 11.40
C LEU A 143 -4.93 -5.24 12.40
N ALA A 144 -5.34 -5.60 13.62
CA ALA A 144 -5.57 -4.65 14.72
C ALA A 144 -4.29 -3.89 15.09
N LEU A 145 -3.16 -4.59 15.24
CA LEU A 145 -1.86 -3.97 15.52
C LEU A 145 -1.48 -2.98 14.42
N LYS A 146 -1.67 -3.35 13.15
CA LYS A 146 -1.42 -2.43 12.02
C LYS A 146 -2.34 -1.19 12.09
N ILE A 147 -3.62 -1.38 12.39
CA ILE A 147 -4.56 -0.25 12.54
C ILE A 147 -4.09 0.70 13.65
N LEU A 148 -3.57 0.17 14.75
CA LEU A 148 -3.09 0.97 15.88
C LEU A 148 -1.74 1.64 15.63
N SER A 149 -0.96 1.14 14.66
CA SER A 149 0.32 1.74 14.27
C SER A 149 0.19 2.82 13.19
N ARG A 150 -1.02 3.13 12.71
CA ARG A 150 -1.26 4.07 11.61
C ARG A 150 -0.72 5.49 11.82
N ASP A 151 -0.47 5.89 13.07
CA ASP A 151 0.02 7.21 13.44
C ASP A 151 1.49 7.19 13.90
N THR A 152 2.21 6.08 13.71
CA THR A 152 3.64 5.95 14.06
C THR A 152 4.54 6.27 12.88
N ASP A 153 5.74 6.79 13.14
CA ASP A 153 6.69 7.24 12.11
C ASP A 153 7.04 6.16 11.05
N GLY A 154 7.07 4.88 11.43
CA GLY A 154 7.37 3.77 10.50
C GLY A 154 6.23 3.34 9.57
N TYR A 155 4.99 3.80 9.80
CA TYR A 155 3.83 3.35 9.02
C TYR A 155 3.95 3.71 7.55
N MET A 156 4.50 4.90 7.27
CA MET A 156 4.66 5.40 5.90
C MET A 156 5.64 4.55 5.10
N GLU A 157 6.78 4.18 5.68
CA GLU A 157 7.77 3.30 5.05
C GLU A 157 7.16 1.93 4.75
N GLU A 158 6.46 1.34 5.72
CA GLU A 158 5.83 0.04 5.56
C GLU A 158 4.71 0.07 4.50
N ALA A 159 3.93 1.15 4.43
CA ALA A 159 2.88 1.31 3.44
C ALA A 159 3.47 1.48 2.03
N PHE A 160 4.53 2.27 1.89
CA PHE A 160 5.26 2.45 0.63
C PHE A 160 5.84 1.12 0.13
N LEU A 161 6.47 0.36 1.03
CA LEU A 161 7.00 -0.97 0.75
C LEU A 161 5.88 -1.95 0.35
N SER A 162 4.74 -1.93 1.05
CA SER A 162 3.58 -2.75 0.71
C SER A 162 3.08 -2.46 -0.71
N GLN A 163 3.02 -1.19 -1.11
CA GLN A 163 2.56 -0.79 -2.45
C GLN A 163 3.50 -1.30 -3.55
N ILE A 164 4.82 -1.15 -3.36
CA ILE A 164 5.83 -1.60 -4.32
C ILE A 164 5.84 -3.11 -4.43
N THR A 165 5.92 -3.81 -3.29
CA THR A 165 5.95 -5.27 -3.26
C THR A 165 4.65 -5.88 -3.76
N THR A 166 3.54 -5.13 -3.70
CA THR A 166 2.27 -5.57 -4.27
C THR A 166 2.08 -5.21 -5.75
N GLY A 167 3.00 -4.45 -6.35
CA GLY A 167 2.93 -4.00 -7.73
C GLY A 167 1.96 -2.84 -7.97
N ASN A 168 1.54 -2.14 -6.91
CA ASN A 168 0.65 -0.99 -6.94
C ASN A 168 1.44 0.32 -7.06
N ILE A 169 2.10 0.50 -8.20
CA ILE A 169 2.96 1.66 -8.49
C ILE A 169 2.18 2.96 -8.44
N GLU A 170 0.99 3.03 -9.04
CA GLU A 170 0.14 4.22 -9.02
C GLU A 170 -0.16 4.71 -7.60
N LEU A 171 -0.36 3.78 -6.65
CA LEU A 171 -0.62 4.13 -5.27
C LEU A 171 0.66 4.59 -4.54
N ALA A 172 1.82 4.03 -4.88
CA ALA A 172 3.12 4.51 -4.39
C ALA A 172 3.47 5.90 -4.93
N VAL A 173 3.22 6.16 -6.22
CA VAL A 173 3.38 7.49 -6.84
C VAL A 173 2.47 8.50 -6.15
N LYS A 174 1.18 8.18 -6.02
CA LYS A 174 0.23 9.03 -5.29
C LYS A 174 0.70 9.30 -3.87
N ARG A 175 1.23 8.28 -3.17
CA ARG A 175 1.77 8.46 -1.83
C ARG A 175 2.95 9.44 -1.79
N LEU A 176 3.87 9.31 -2.74
CA LEU A 176 5.02 10.20 -2.85
C LEU A 176 4.60 11.65 -3.12
N LEU A 177 3.56 11.87 -3.92
CA LEU A 177 3.05 13.20 -4.28
C LEU A 177 2.19 13.84 -3.17
N ASP A 178 1.33 13.06 -2.51
CA ASP A 178 0.29 13.60 -1.62
C ASP A 178 0.73 13.75 -0.16
N HIS A 179 1.73 12.99 0.30
CA HIS A 179 2.10 12.97 1.71
C HIS A 179 3.31 13.87 2.02
N PRO A 180 3.22 14.71 3.07
CA PRO A 180 4.36 15.51 3.51
C PRO A 180 5.54 14.62 3.91
N LYS A 181 6.74 14.97 3.45
CA LYS A 181 7.99 14.24 3.75
C LYS A 181 8.02 12.80 3.23
N ALA A 182 7.20 12.45 2.25
CA ALA A 182 7.19 11.12 1.66
C ALA A 182 8.52 10.75 0.99
N GLU A 183 9.28 11.74 0.53
CA GLU A 183 10.62 11.56 -0.03
C GLU A 183 11.62 11.02 0.99
N ALA A 184 11.46 11.34 2.29
CA ALA A 184 12.26 10.73 3.35
C ALA A 184 11.94 9.23 3.52
N SER A 185 10.66 8.84 3.39
CA SER A 185 10.27 7.43 3.38
C SER A 185 10.74 6.71 2.11
N PHE A 186 10.67 7.37 0.95
CA PHE A 186 11.23 6.85 -0.31
C PHE A 186 12.71 6.51 -0.13
N LEU A 187 13.51 7.47 0.38
CA LEU A 187 14.93 7.29 0.64
C LEU A 187 15.21 6.18 1.67
N SER A 188 14.45 6.10 2.76
CA SER A 188 14.63 5.04 3.77
C SER A 188 14.35 3.64 3.21
N VAL A 189 13.33 3.51 2.34
CA VAL A 189 13.06 2.25 1.63
C VAL A 189 14.15 1.97 0.60
N TRP A 190 14.62 2.99 -0.13
CA TRP A 190 15.73 2.89 -1.07
C TRP A 190 16.99 2.34 -0.40
N GLU A 191 17.43 2.91 0.73
CA GLU A 191 18.64 2.48 1.44
C GLU A 191 18.61 1.01 1.89
N LYS A 192 17.42 0.44 2.11
CA LYS A 192 17.23 -0.93 2.63
C LYS A 192 16.72 -1.92 1.57
N SER A 193 16.63 -1.49 0.32
CA SER A 193 15.92 -2.21 -0.73
C SER A 193 16.73 -3.34 -1.35
N THR A 194 16.04 -4.43 -1.70
CA THR A 194 16.54 -5.45 -2.63
C THR A 194 16.42 -4.96 -4.08
N LEU A 195 17.10 -5.62 -5.02
CA LEU A 195 17.00 -5.29 -6.46
C LEU A 195 15.54 -5.22 -6.95
N SER A 196 14.70 -6.17 -6.56
CA SER A 196 13.28 -6.20 -6.94
C SER A 196 12.50 -4.99 -6.41
N ILE A 197 12.81 -4.50 -5.20
CA ILE A 197 12.18 -3.32 -4.64
C ILE A 197 12.70 -2.07 -5.36
N ARG A 198 14.01 -1.99 -5.66
CA ARG A 198 14.62 -0.86 -6.38
C ARG A 198 14.04 -0.67 -7.77
N MET A 199 13.82 -1.74 -8.52
CA MET A 199 13.14 -1.63 -9.82
C MET A 199 11.76 -0.99 -9.70
N GLY A 200 11.02 -1.33 -8.64
CA GLY A 200 9.74 -0.69 -8.36
C GLY A 200 9.89 0.77 -7.93
N LEU A 201 10.92 1.11 -7.15
CA LEU A 201 11.22 2.49 -6.74
C LEU A 201 11.62 3.38 -7.90
N LEU A 202 12.43 2.89 -8.84
CA LEU A 202 12.82 3.61 -10.05
C LEU A 202 11.58 3.95 -10.89
N LEU A 203 10.67 2.99 -11.09
CA LEU A 203 9.42 3.25 -11.80
C LEU A 203 8.49 4.24 -11.06
N VAL A 204 8.49 4.20 -9.72
CA VAL A 204 7.76 5.21 -8.92
C VAL A 204 8.40 6.58 -9.08
N ALA A 205 9.73 6.68 -9.06
CA ALA A 205 10.44 7.94 -9.24
C ALA A 205 10.14 8.53 -10.62
N GLU A 206 10.31 7.75 -11.70
CA GLU A 206 9.99 8.13 -13.08
C GLU A 206 8.59 8.75 -13.18
N GLN A 207 7.55 8.02 -12.77
CA GLN A 207 6.16 8.49 -12.87
C GLN A 207 5.83 9.67 -11.94
N ALA A 208 6.53 9.81 -10.82
CA ALA A 208 6.35 10.93 -9.91
C ALA A 208 7.04 12.20 -10.43
N LEU A 209 8.24 12.06 -11.00
CA LEU A 209 9.03 13.14 -11.58
C LEU A 209 8.34 13.72 -12.83
N ASP A 210 7.69 12.88 -13.64
CA ASP A 210 6.81 13.31 -14.74
C ASP A 210 5.70 14.28 -14.29
N GLN A 211 5.26 14.16 -13.03
CA GLN A 211 4.19 15.00 -12.46
C GLN A 211 4.73 16.16 -11.62
N ASN A 212 5.85 15.97 -10.93
CA ASN A 212 6.52 16.96 -10.11
C ASN A 212 8.04 16.74 -10.16
N PRO A 213 8.77 17.49 -11.01
CA PRO A 213 10.21 17.30 -11.22
C PRO A 213 11.07 17.49 -9.95
N ASP A 214 10.60 18.29 -8.98
CA ASP A 214 11.38 18.64 -7.79
C ASP A 214 11.06 17.72 -6.59
N ILE A 215 10.19 16.70 -6.75
CA ILE A 215 9.64 15.91 -5.62
C ILE A 215 10.70 15.15 -4.81
N LEU A 216 11.86 14.86 -5.42
CA LEU A 216 12.98 14.15 -4.78
C LEU A 216 14.20 15.04 -4.51
N ASP A 217 14.13 16.35 -4.75
CA ASP A 217 15.29 17.25 -4.61
C ASP A 217 15.89 17.22 -3.19
N SER A 218 15.04 17.12 -2.16
CA SER A 218 15.50 17.17 -0.77
C SER A 218 16.35 15.96 -0.34
N ILE A 219 16.31 14.86 -1.10
CA ILE A 219 17.07 13.63 -0.81
C ILE A 219 18.32 13.45 -1.68
N VAL A 220 18.53 14.32 -2.68
CA VAL A 220 19.66 14.23 -3.64
C VAL A 220 21.01 14.15 -2.93
N HIS A 221 21.24 15.05 -1.98
CA HIS A 221 22.48 15.06 -1.20
C HIS A 221 22.76 13.70 -0.55
N ARG A 222 21.73 13.02 -0.04
CA ARG A 222 21.88 11.73 0.61
C ARG A 222 22.08 10.60 -0.39
N LEU A 223 21.41 10.65 -1.55
CA LEU A 223 21.61 9.70 -2.65
C LEU A 223 23.04 9.79 -3.22
N ILE A 224 23.62 10.99 -3.32
CA ILE A 224 25.02 11.17 -3.73
C ILE A 224 25.98 10.41 -2.79
N ALA A 225 25.75 10.49 -1.48
CA ALA A 225 26.57 9.76 -0.50
C ALA A 225 26.49 8.22 -0.68
N LEU A 226 25.38 7.72 -1.23
CA LEU A 226 25.19 6.29 -1.51
C LEU A 226 25.97 5.81 -2.75
N LEU A 227 26.51 6.70 -3.59
CA LEU A 227 27.38 6.29 -4.70
C LEU A 227 28.72 5.68 -4.24
N SER A 228 29.06 5.82 -2.95
CA SER A 228 30.29 5.26 -2.37
C SER A 228 30.12 3.83 -1.82
N THR A 229 28.95 3.21 -1.95
CA THR A 229 28.71 1.84 -1.42
C THR A 229 29.49 0.78 -2.19
N GLU A 230 29.94 -0.27 -1.53
CA GLU A 230 30.66 -1.40 -2.18
C GLU A 230 29.78 -2.20 -3.15
N ASP A 231 28.46 -2.21 -2.94
CA ASP A 231 27.51 -2.88 -3.83
C ASP A 231 27.41 -2.13 -5.17
N ILE A 232 27.96 -2.77 -6.20
CA ILE A 232 28.01 -2.28 -7.59
C ILE A 232 26.61 -2.11 -8.16
N SER A 233 25.70 -3.07 -7.93
CA SER A 233 24.33 -2.99 -8.45
C SER A 233 23.58 -1.85 -7.80
N PHE A 234 23.66 -1.75 -6.48
CA PHE A 234 23.04 -0.64 -5.74
C PHE A 234 23.58 0.73 -6.18
N ARG A 235 24.89 0.81 -6.42
CA ARG A 235 25.54 2.03 -6.91
C ARG A 235 25.04 2.43 -8.30
N GLY A 236 24.96 1.47 -9.22
CA GLY A 236 24.40 1.68 -10.57
C GLY A 236 22.96 2.18 -10.50
N ASP A 237 22.09 1.48 -9.75
CA ASP A 237 20.69 1.88 -9.58
C ASP A 237 20.55 3.28 -8.94
N THR A 238 21.46 3.65 -8.03
CA THR A 238 21.47 4.98 -7.40
C THR A 238 21.93 6.06 -8.39
N ALA A 239 22.90 5.74 -9.26
CA ALA A 239 23.32 6.65 -10.32
C ALA A 239 22.19 6.88 -11.34
N ASP A 240 21.46 5.82 -11.70
CA ASP A 240 20.27 5.91 -12.56
C ASP A 240 19.19 6.79 -11.93
N LEU A 241 18.84 6.56 -10.66
CA LEU A 241 17.89 7.40 -9.94
C LEU A 241 18.31 8.88 -9.92
N LEU A 242 19.59 9.18 -9.63
CA LEU A 242 20.10 10.55 -9.67
C LEU A 242 20.01 11.17 -11.07
N GLY A 243 20.19 10.36 -12.12
CA GLY A 243 19.96 10.74 -13.50
C GLY A 243 18.51 11.10 -13.78
N GLN A 244 17.56 10.29 -13.29
CA GLN A 244 16.12 10.55 -13.40
C GLN A 244 15.71 11.85 -12.69
N ILE A 245 16.22 12.09 -11.48
CA ILE A 245 15.94 13.33 -10.72
C ILE A 245 16.49 14.56 -11.47
N GLY A 246 17.63 14.43 -12.16
CA GLY A 246 18.15 15.54 -12.96
C GLY A 246 18.64 16.74 -12.14
N HIS A 247 18.92 16.55 -10.84
CA HIS A 247 19.36 17.64 -9.97
C HIS A 247 20.87 17.97 -10.19
N PRO A 248 21.26 19.24 -10.42
CA PRO A 248 22.63 19.63 -10.74
C PRO A 248 23.70 19.24 -9.71
N GLU A 249 23.32 19.11 -8.43
CA GLU A 249 24.22 18.69 -7.34
C GLU A 249 24.85 17.32 -7.61
N ALA A 250 24.15 16.43 -8.32
CA ALA A 250 24.64 15.08 -8.59
C ALA A 250 25.73 15.03 -9.66
N LYS A 251 25.88 16.07 -10.48
CA LYS A 251 26.69 16.06 -11.70
C LYS A 251 28.15 15.69 -11.44
N GLU A 252 28.82 16.35 -10.50
CA GLU A 252 30.24 16.13 -10.23
C GLU A 252 30.50 14.70 -9.73
N SER A 253 29.62 14.20 -8.87
CA SER A 253 29.73 12.83 -8.32
C SER A 253 29.44 11.76 -9.38
N LEU A 254 28.51 12.01 -10.30
CA LEU A 254 28.28 11.14 -11.46
C LEU A 254 29.47 11.16 -12.42
N GLU A 255 30.01 12.33 -12.76
CA GLU A 255 31.20 12.45 -13.63
C GLU A 255 32.41 11.70 -13.06
N ALA A 256 32.58 11.67 -11.73
CA ALA A 256 33.63 10.90 -11.08
C ALA A 256 33.51 9.37 -11.31
N LEU A 257 32.29 8.84 -11.48
CA LEU A 257 32.04 7.42 -11.73
C LEU A 257 32.40 6.97 -13.16
N LEU A 258 32.61 7.89 -14.10
CA LEU A 258 33.11 7.56 -15.45
C LEU A 258 34.51 6.94 -15.43
N GLN A 259 35.26 7.10 -14.33
CA GLN A 259 36.56 6.47 -14.11
C GLN A 259 36.45 5.09 -13.45
N SER A 260 35.25 4.51 -13.35
CA SER A 260 35.06 3.19 -12.76
C SER A 260 35.69 2.09 -13.64
N ASP A 261 36.31 1.10 -12.99
CA ASP A 261 36.78 -0.12 -13.68
C ASP A 261 35.63 -1.03 -14.14
N ASN A 262 34.38 -0.73 -13.74
CA ASN A 262 33.20 -1.50 -14.15
C ASN A 262 32.49 -0.82 -15.35
N PRO A 263 32.46 -1.48 -16.53
CA PRO A 263 31.85 -0.89 -17.73
C PRO A 263 30.34 -0.67 -17.60
N ASP A 264 29.62 -1.51 -16.84
CA ASP A 264 28.18 -1.37 -16.64
C ASP A 264 27.85 -0.08 -15.87
N ILE A 265 28.67 0.28 -14.88
CA ILE A 265 28.53 1.55 -14.15
C ILE A 265 28.77 2.74 -15.08
N VAL A 266 29.79 2.66 -15.94
CA VAL A 266 30.12 3.75 -16.87
C VAL A 266 28.96 3.97 -17.85
N GLU A 267 28.37 2.91 -18.40
CA GLU A 267 27.21 3.01 -19.30
C GLU A 267 26.01 3.69 -18.63
N ILE A 268 25.63 3.26 -17.43
CA ILE A 268 24.52 3.86 -16.65
C ILE A 268 24.78 5.35 -16.37
N VAL A 269 26.01 5.70 -15.98
CA VAL A 269 26.38 7.07 -15.66
C VAL A 269 26.38 7.96 -16.90
N GLU A 270 26.83 7.46 -18.05
CA GLU A 270 26.75 8.19 -19.31
C GLU A 270 25.31 8.51 -19.70
N GLU A 271 24.38 7.59 -19.45
CA GLU A 271 22.95 7.81 -19.66
C GLU A 271 22.39 8.85 -18.67
N ALA A 272 22.66 8.69 -17.37
CA ALA A 272 22.25 9.63 -16.32
C ALA A 272 22.73 11.07 -16.60
N LEU A 273 23.97 11.24 -17.07
CA LEU A 273 24.55 12.55 -17.43
C LEU A 273 23.93 13.17 -18.69
N LYS A 274 23.31 12.38 -19.58
CA LYS A 274 22.55 12.92 -20.71
C LYS A 274 21.24 13.53 -20.22
N SER A 275 20.53 12.83 -19.34
CA SER A 275 19.25 13.29 -18.76
C SER A 275 19.40 14.61 -18.01
N LEU A 276 20.51 14.77 -17.26
CA LEU A 276 20.88 16.03 -16.57
C LEU A 276 21.05 17.24 -17.49
N LYS A 277 21.39 17.04 -18.77
CA LYS A 277 21.64 18.14 -19.73
C LYS A 277 20.38 18.63 -20.42
N THR A 278 19.30 17.86 -20.37
CA THR A 278 18.08 18.10 -21.16
C THR A 278 17.01 18.94 -20.47
N GLU A 279 17.03 19.09 -19.13
CA GLU A 279 15.85 19.60 -18.40
C GLU A 279 16.00 20.95 -17.66
N LYS A 280 17.16 21.61 -17.71
CA LYS A 280 17.35 22.95 -17.08
C LYS A 280 17.92 24.01 -18.04
N SER A 281 17.19 24.29 -19.13
CA SER A 281 17.36 25.52 -19.93
C SER A 281 16.09 26.35 -19.98
#